data_AF-A6VZ26-F1
#
_entry.id   AF-A6VZ26-F1
#
_cell.length_a   1.000
_cell.length_b   1.000
_cell.length_c   1.000
_cell.angle_alpha   90.00
_cell.angle_beta   90.00
_cell.angle_gamma   90.00
#
_symmetry.space_group_name_H-M   'P 1'
#
loop_
_entity.id
_entity.type
_entity.pdbx_description
1 polymer ?
#
loop_
_entity_poly.entity_id
_entity_poly.type
_entity_poly.pdbx_seq_one_letter_code
_entity_poly.pdbx_strand_id
1 'polypeptide(L)'
;MVIQLIHFFRQLFRRKAVPKKVIFIGIDYLCFSLSKSLLDNNKYAEQPIEIIAFIDDEPWNNRTQVHGVTVFSPSEISALVLKHKIDLIIQIHGESISIAENIWVGILKTKASLVTLEQTQDLATIQNLVYQACANSNNTKSSN
;
A
#
# COMPACT_ATOMS: atom_id res chain seq x y z
N MET A 1 -26.40 -10.45 29.51
CA MET A 1 -25.01 -10.95 29.50
C MET A 1 -24.81 -12.00 28.39
N VAL A 2 -25.15 -11.68 27.13
CA VAL A 2 -25.09 -12.62 25.98
C VAL A 2 -24.33 -11.99 24.79
N ILE A 3 -24.36 -10.65 24.67
CA ILE A 3 -23.78 -9.91 23.55
C ILE A 3 -22.24 -9.91 23.54
N GLN A 4 -21.59 -10.00 24.72
CA GLN A 4 -20.13 -10.07 24.81
C GLN A 4 -19.56 -11.42 24.32
N LEU A 5 -20.31 -12.51 24.47
CA LEU A 5 -19.86 -13.84 24.08
C LEU A 5 -19.81 -14.00 22.55
N ILE A 6 -20.74 -13.37 21.83
CA ILE A 6 -20.84 -13.43 20.37
C ILE A 6 -19.70 -12.67 19.68
N HIS A 7 -19.18 -11.60 20.29
CA HIS A 7 -18.02 -10.86 19.77
C HIS A 7 -16.74 -11.68 19.83
N PHE A 8 -16.56 -12.44 20.92
CA PHE A 8 -15.38 -13.29 21.11
C PHE A 8 -15.34 -14.45 20.12
N PHE A 9 -16.49 -15.09 19.85
CA PHE A 9 -16.56 -16.16 18.85
C PHE A 9 -16.45 -15.67 17.40
N ARG A 10 -16.85 -14.44 17.08
CA ARG A 10 -16.62 -13.86 15.74
C ARG A 10 -15.14 -13.63 15.43
N GLN A 11 -14.31 -13.44 16.45
CA GLN A 11 -12.88 -13.20 16.29
C GLN A 11 -12.10 -14.50 15.99
N LEU A 12 -12.57 -15.64 16.51
CA LEU A 12 -11.96 -16.96 16.28
C LEU A 12 -12.31 -17.58 14.92
N PHE A 13 -13.42 -17.17 14.29
CA PHE A 13 -13.87 -17.69 12.99
C PHE A 13 -13.78 -16.69 11.83
N ARG A 14 -13.15 -15.52 12.04
CA ARG A 14 -12.88 -14.59 10.93
C ARG A 14 -11.77 -15.17 10.05
N ARG A 15 -12.13 -15.58 8.82
CA ARG A 15 -11.16 -15.85 7.76
C ARG A 15 -10.20 -14.65 7.68
N LYS A 16 -8.90 -14.90 7.79
CA LYS A 16 -7.88 -13.86 7.65
C LYS A 16 -8.09 -13.15 6.31
N ALA A 17 -8.21 -11.84 6.34
CA ALA A 17 -8.40 -11.05 5.13
C ALA A 17 -7.24 -11.30 4.16
N VAL A 18 -7.54 -11.36 2.86
CA VAL A 18 -6.51 -11.44 1.82
C VAL A 18 -5.68 -10.16 1.88
N PRO A 19 -4.34 -10.25 1.92
CA PRO A 19 -3.50 -9.06 1.96
C PRO A 19 -3.77 -8.12 0.79
N LYS A 20 -3.79 -6.82 1.06
CA LYS A 20 -3.84 -5.76 0.05
C LYS A 20 -2.46 -5.61 -0.55
N LYS A 21 -2.37 -5.63 -1.88
CA LYS A 21 -1.10 -5.51 -2.59
C LYS A 21 -0.78 -4.06 -2.83
N VAL A 22 0.38 -3.62 -2.36
CA VAL A 22 0.72 -2.21 -2.29
C VAL A 22 2.07 -1.95 -2.97
N ILE A 23 2.16 -0.81 -3.66
CA ILE A 23 3.43 -0.24 -4.14
C ILE A 23 3.70 1.05 -3.39
N PHE A 24 4.94 1.25 -2.98
CA PHE A 24 5.44 2.53 -2.47
C PHE A 24 6.20 3.27 -3.58
N ILE A 25 5.94 4.57 -3.71
CA ILE A 25 6.79 5.50 -4.46
C ILE A 25 7.63 6.23 -3.42
N GLY A 26 8.95 6.08 -3.53
CA GLY A 26 9.91 6.53 -2.52
C GLY A 26 10.62 5.39 -1.83
N ILE A 27 11.84 5.66 -1.34
CA ILE A 27 12.55 4.83 -0.34
C ILE A 27 13.13 5.68 0.80
N ASP A 28 12.59 6.87 0.99
CA ASP A 28 13.05 7.81 2.03
C ASP A 28 12.77 7.28 3.45
N TYR A 29 13.12 8.08 4.46
CA TYR A 29 12.92 7.68 5.85
C TYR A 29 11.44 7.47 6.21
N LEU A 30 10.54 8.30 5.71
CA LEU A 30 9.12 8.18 6.02
C LEU A 30 8.52 6.93 5.35
N CYS A 31 8.85 6.68 4.09
CA CYS A 31 8.52 5.46 3.36
C CYS A 31 9.07 4.23 4.10
N PHE A 32 10.34 4.26 4.52
CA PHE A 32 10.98 3.18 5.24
C PHE A 32 10.30 2.88 6.58
N SER A 33 10.04 3.91 7.39
CA SER A 33 9.40 3.78 8.71
C SER A 33 7.94 3.36 8.61
N LEU A 34 7.19 3.92 7.65
CA LEU A 34 5.80 3.54 7.39
C LEU A 34 5.68 2.11 6.90
N SER A 35 6.45 1.73 5.88
CA SER A 35 6.45 0.35 5.38
C SER A 35 6.81 -0.65 6.48
N LYS A 36 7.80 -0.34 7.32
CA LYS A 36 8.14 -1.16 8.50
C LYS A 36 6.96 -1.29 9.46
N SER A 37 6.34 -0.17 9.83
CA SER A 37 5.20 -0.16 10.74
C SER A 37 4.01 -0.97 10.21
N LEU A 38 3.69 -0.87 8.92
CA LEU A 38 2.63 -1.65 8.29
C LEU A 38 2.95 -3.15 8.32
N LEU A 39 4.18 -3.53 7.96
CA LEU A 39 4.62 -4.93 7.97
C LEU A 39 4.60 -5.54 9.37
N ASP A 40 5.08 -4.82 10.39
CA ASP A 40 5.09 -5.29 11.78
C ASP A 40 3.66 -5.45 12.32
N ASN A 41 2.71 -4.64 11.85
CA ASN A 41 1.29 -4.71 12.26
C ASN A 41 0.45 -5.75 11.50
N ASN A 42 0.95 -6.36 10.42
CA ASN A 42 0.21 -7.32 9.59
C ASN A 42 -0.41 -8.50 10.34
N LYS A 43 0.17 -8.91 11.47
CA LYS A 43 -0.34 -10.01 12.28
C LYS A 43 -1.66 -9.66 12.98
N TYR A 44 -1.85 -8.39 13.29
CA TYR A 44 -2.97 -7.90 14.11
C TYR A 44 -3.93 -6.99 13.33
N ALA A 45 -3.51 -6.47 12.18
CA ALA A 45 -4.34 -5.63 11.33
C ALA A 45 -5.56 -6.38 10.79
N GLU A 46 -6.72 -5.72 10.78
CA GLU A 46 -7.93 -6.26 10.16
C GLU A 46 -7.75 -6.50 8.65
N GLN A 47 -6.95 -5.65 8.01
CA GLN A 47 -6.55 -5.74 6.61
C GLN A 47 -5.03 -5.81 6.51
N PRO A 48 -4.45 -7.02 6.37
CA PRO A 48 -3.02 -7.18 6.11
C PRO A 48 -2.62 -6.53 4.78
N ILE A 49 -1.34 -6.17 4.68
CA ILE A 49 -0.72 -5.55 3.52
C ILE A 49 0.45 -6.41 3.04
N GLU A 50 0.55 -6.58 1.73
CA GLU A 50 1.69 -7.17 1.04
C GLU A 50 2.34 -6.07 0.20
N ILE A 51 3.57 -5.67 0.55
CA ILE A 51 4.32 -4.69 -0.22
C ILE A 51 4.99 -5.42 -1.38
N ILE A 52 4.61 -5.07 -2.60
CA ILE A 52 5.07 -5.74 -3.83
C ILE A 52 6.34 -5.12 -4.38
N ALA A 53 6.45 -3.80 -4.29
CA ALA A 53 7.58 -3.05 -4.83
C ALA A 53 7.73 -1.70 -4.14
N PHE A 54 8.97 -1.22 -4.12
CA PHE A 54 9.30 0.19 -3.96
C PHE A 54 9.68 0.75 -5.33
N ILE A 55 9.36 2.02 -5.58
CA ILE A 55 9.71 2.73 -6.81
C ILE A 55 10.63 3.88 -6.44
N ASP A 56 11.77 3.96 -7.13
CA ASP A 56 12.76 5.02 -6.94
C ASP A 56 13.42 5.33 -8.27
N ASP A 57 13.68 6.60 -8.55
CA ASP A 57 14.24 7.06 -9.81
C ASP A 57 15.77 7.06 -9.85
N GLU A 58 16.44 6.88 -8.71
CA GLU A 58 17.89 6.82 -8.66
C GLU A 58 18.42 5.50 -9.24
N PRO A 59 19.24 5.54 -10.32
CA PRO A 59 19.62 4.32 -11.05
C PRO A 59 20.35 3.28 -10.20
N TRP A 60 21.11 3.72 -9.18
CA TRP A 60 21.85 2.82 -8.29
C TRP A 60 20.98 2.10 -7.27
N ASN A 61 19.75 2.55 -7.05
CA ASN A 61 18.79 1.88 -6.16
C ASN A 61 18.04 0.74 -6.86
N ASN A 62 18.02 0.72 -8.20
CA ASN A 62 17.30 -0.29 -8.95
C ASN A 62 17.77 -1.71 -8.58
N ARG A 63 16.81 -2.58 -8.29
CA ARG A 63 16.99 -3.98 -7.86
C ARG A 63 17.64 -4.19 -6.49
N THR A 64 17.89 -3.12 -5.74
CA THR A 64 18.17 -3.22 -4.30
C THR A 64 16.92 -3.66 -3.54
N GLN A 65 17.03 -3.84 -2.22
CA GLN A 65 15.92 -4.29 -1.37
C GLN A 65 15.69 -3.36 -0.18
N VAL A 66 14.42 -3.09 0.10
CA VAL A 66 13.94 -2.43 1.32
C VAL A 66 12.97 -3.39 2.02
N HIS A 67 13.25 -3.73 3.28
CA HIS A 67 12.50 -4.74 4.04
C HIS A 67 12.33 -6.08 3.30
N GLY A 68 13.30 -6.46 2.47
CA GLY A 68 13.27 -7.68 1.65
C GLY A 68 12.43 -7.57 0.36
N VAL A 69 11.89 -6.39 0.04
CA VAL A 69 11.13 -6.10 -1.17
C VAL A 69 11.97 -5.32 -2.17
N THR A 70 11.87 -5.66 -3.45
CA THR A 70 12.69 -5.08 -4.51
C THR A 70 12.30 -3.64 -4.84
N VAL A 71 13.30 -2.80 -5.07
CA VAL A 71 13.17 -1.45 -5.63
C VAL A 71 13.23 -1.52 -7.16
N PHE A 72 12.34 -0.82 -7.85
CA PHE A 72 12.23 -0.76 -9.30
C PHE A 72 12.24 0.67 -9.80
N SER A 73 12.54 0.83 -11.08
CA SER A 73 12.45 2.14 -11.73
C SER A 73 11.00 2.59 -11.95
N PRO A 74 10.71 3.90 -12.06
CA PRO A 74 9.38 4.42 -12.40
C PRO A 74 8.78 3.82 -13.67
N SER A 75 9.62 3.48 -14.64
CA SER A 75 9.19 2.89 -15.91
C SER A 75 8.48 1.54 -15.77
N GLU A 76 8.71 0.82 -14.65
CA GLU A 76 8.23 -0.53 -14.42
C GLU A 76 6.89 -0.58 -13.67
N ILE A 77 6.47 0.53 -13.06
CA ILE A 77 5.29 0.57 -12.19
C ILE A 77 4.02 0.08 -12.91
N SER A 78 3.79 0.47 -14.17
CA SER A 78 2.60 0.05 -14.91
C SER A 78 2.58 -1.46 -15.14
N ALA A 79 3.74 -2.08 -15.41
CA ALA A 79 3.84 -3.52 -15.58
C ALA A 79 3.62 -4.25 -14.24
N LEU A 80 4.15 -3.72 -13.14
CA LEU A 80 3.97 -4.24 -11.79
C LEU A 80 2.49 -4.19 -11.37
N VAL A 81 1.81 -3.06 -11.62
CA VAL A 81 0.38 -2.88 -11.33
C VAL A 81 -0.47 -3.95 -12.01
N LEU A 82 -0.24 -4.17 -13.31
CA LEU A 82 -0.99 -5.16 -14.10
C LEU A 82 -0.67 -6.60 -13.68
N LYS A 83 0.62 -6.93 -13.55
CA LYS A 83 1.08 -8.29 -13.26
C LYS A 83 0.64 -8.75 -11.87
N HIS A 84 0.78 -7.90 -10.87
CA HIS A 84 0.53 -8.26 -9.47
C HIS A 84 -0.90 -7.95 -9.01
N LYS A 85 -1.69 -7.23 -9.83
CA LYS A 85 -3.03 -6.72 -9.48
C LYS A 85 -2.97 -5.86 -8.23
N ILE A 86 -2.19 -4.79 -8.30
CA ILE A 86 -1.98 -3.85 -7.19
C ILE A 86 -3.30 -3.20 -6.80
N ASP A 87 -3.56 -3.12 -5.50
CA ASP A 87 -4.74 -2.51 -4.91
C ASP A 87 -4.51 -1.02 -4.59
N LEU A 88 -3.31 -0.68 -4.12
CA LEU A 88 -2.97 0.66 -3.65
C LEU A 88 -1.55 1.06 -4.04
N ILE A 89 -1.40 2.30 -4.48
CA ILE A 89 -0.12 2.97 -4.68
C ILE A 89 -0.04 4.05 -3.61
N ILE A 90 1.06 4.07 -2.87
CA ILE A 90 1.34 5.04 -1.81
C ILE A 90 2.42 5.97 -2.31
N GLN A 91 2.16 7.27 -2.27
CA GLN A 91 3.11 8.32 -2.57
C GLN A 91 3.20 9.26 -1.37
N ILE A 92 4.40 9.78 -1.09
CA ILE A 92 4.59 10.84 -0.10
C ILE A 92 4.74 12.17 -0.84
N HIS A 93 3.97 13.16 -0.42
CA HIS A 93 3.96 14.51 -0.98
C HIS A 93 5.29 15.21 -0.70
N GLY A 94 5.82 15.90 -1.71
CA GLY A 94 7.13 16.57 -1.65
C GLY A 94 8.31 15.69 -2.05
N GLU A 95 8.11 14.38 -2.27
CA GLU A 95 9.14 13.53 -2.86
C GLU A 95 9.25 13.77 -4.38
N SER A 96 10.49 13.89 -4.85
CA SER A 96 10.81 14.35 -6.21
C SER A 96 10.73 13.26 -7.29
N ILE A 97 10.15 12.10 -6.98
CA ILE A 97 10.08 10.99 -7.95
C ILE A 97 9.07 11.35 -9.04
N SER A 98 9.61 11.64 -10.21
CA SER A 98 8.82 12.02 -11.39
C SER A 98 8.38 10.77 -12.16
N ILE A 99 7.09 10.46 -12.12
CA ILE A 99 6.48 9.42 -12.95
C ILE A 99 5.87 10.10 -14.17
N ALA A 100 6.27 9.67 -15.37
CA ALA A 100 5.80 10.23 -16.63
C ALA A 100 4.27 10.05 -16.81
N GLU A 101 3.61 11.04 -17.43
CA GLU A 101 2.15 11.09 -17.59
C GLU A 101 1.58 9.85 -18.31
N ASN A 102 2.28 9.36 -19.34
CA ASN A 102 1.87 8.16 -20.07
C ASN A 102 1.83 6.91 -19.17
N ILE A 103 2.67 6.84 -18.14
CA ILE A 103 2.67 5.76 -17.14
C ILE A 103 1.45 5.88 -16.24
N TRP A 104 1.13 7.10 -15.77
CA TRP A 104 -0.08 7.37 -14.99
C TRP A 104 -1.36 7.00 -15.75
N VAL A 105 -1.44 7.34 -17.03
CA VAL A 105 -2.57 6.93 -17.89
C VAL A 105 -2.75 5.40 -17.90
N GLY A 106 -1.65 4.64 -17.87
CA GLY A 106 -1.68 3.19 -17.74
C GLY A 106 -2.27 2.72 -16.40
N ILE A 107 -1.82 3.33 -15.30
CA ILE A 107 -2.27 3.02 -13.94
C ILE A 107 -3.75 3.38 -13.75
N LEU A 108 -4.19 4.55 -14.22
CA LEU A 108 -5.57 5.05 -14.08
C LEU A 108 -6.61 4.17 -14.77
N LYS A 109 -6.20 3.36 -15.76
CA LYS A 109 -7.06 2.35 -16.39
C LYS A 109 -7.25 1.09 -15.54
N THR A 110 -6.54 0.98 -14.43
CA THR A 110 -6.61 -0.16 -13.50
C THR A 110 -7.50 0.15 -12.30
N LYS A 111 -7.62 -0.81 -11.38
CA LYS A 111 -8.36 -0.62 -10.11
C LYS A 111 -7.46 -0.17 -8.96
N ALA A 112 -6.19 0.12 -9.22
CA ALA A 112 -5.27 0.58 -8.20
C ALA A 112 -5.68 1.99 -7.75
N SER A 113 -5.88 2.17 -6.45
CA SER A 113 -6.07 3.49 -5.86
C SER A 113 -4.71 4.17 -5.64
N LEU A 114 -4.66 5.49 -5.72
CA LEU A 114 -3.51 6.29 -5.29
C LEU A 114 -3.84 6.99 -3.98
N VAL A 115 -2.94 6.90 -2.99
CA VAL A 115 -2.98 7.73 -1.79
C VAL A 115 -1.69 8.55 -1.72
N THR A 116 -1.87 9.85 -1.55
CA THR A 116 -0.77 10.80 -1.34
C THR A 116 -0.76 11.20 0.13
N LEU A 117 0.38 11.05 0.78
CA LEU A 117 0.57 11.26 2.23
C LEU A 117 1.39 12.52 2.47
N GLU A 118 1.08 13.30 3.49
CA GLU A 118 1.85 14.51 3.81
C GLU A 118 2.99 14.20 4.78
N GLN A 119 4.19 14.73 4.50
CA GLN A 119 5.39 14.48 5.32
C GLN A 119 5.29 15.07 6.74
N THR A 120 4.40 16.04 6.95
CA THR A 120 4.20 16.72 8.25
C THR A 120 3.36 15.93 9.25
N GLN A 121 2.73 14.83 8.83
CA GLN A 121 1.86 14.02 9.68
C GLN A 121 2.68 13.01 10.50
N ASP A 122 2.21 12.65 11.69
CA ASP A 122 2.85 11.60 12.48
C ASP A 122 2.59 10.20 11.86
N LEU A 123 3.47 9.26 12.18
CA LEU A 123 3.46 7.91 11.63
C LEU A 123 2.14 7.16 11.87
N ALA A 124 1.50 7.35 13.02
CA ALA A 124 0.26 6.66 13.35
C ALA A 124 -0.92 7.21 12.52
N THR A 125 -0.98 8.53 12.33
CA THR A 125 -1.95 9.17 11.44
C THR A 125 -1.79 8.67 10.01
N ILE A 126 -0.56 8.65 9.50
CA ILE A 126 -0.27 8.18 8.14
C ILE A 126 -0.62 6.70 7.96
N GLN A 127 -0.28 5.86 8.93
CA GLN A 127 -0.67 4.46 8.95
C GLN A 127 -2.19 4.27 8.90
N ASN A 128 -2.96 5.07 9.65
CA ASN A 128 -4.42 5.02 9.62
C ASN A 128 -4.98 5.42 8.25
N LEU A 129 -4.40 6.43 7.59
CA LEU A 129 -4.79 6.84 6.24
C LEU A 129 -4.59 5.70 5.23
N VAL A 130 -3.48 4.96 5.31
CA VAL A 130 -3.22 3.80 4.47
C VAL A 130 -4.29 2.72 4.68
N TYR A 131 -4.63 2.40 5.93
CA TYR A 131 -5.69 1.40 6.20
C TYR A 131 -7.07 1.85 5.71
N GLN A 132 -7.41 3.13 5.83
CA GLN A 132 -8.65 3.68 5.28
C GLN A 132 -8.68 3.59 3.75
N ALA A 133 -7.57 3.91 3.07
CA ALA A 133 -7.46 3.77 1.62
C ALA A 133 -7.62 2.31 1.18
N CYS A 134 -7.02 1.36 1.91
CA CYS A 134 -7.19 -0.07 1.70
C CYS A 134 -8.66 -0.51 1.85
N ALA A 135 -9.39 0.01 2.85
CA ALA A 135 -10.80 -0.30 3.05
C ALA A 135 -11.69 0.26 1.92
N ASN A 136 -11.44 1.49 1.49
CA ASN A 136 -12.23 2.16 0.46
C ASN A 136 -12.06 1.53 -0.94
N SER A 137 -10.89 0.95 -1.23
CA SER A 137 -10.65 0.19 -2.48
C SER A 137 -11.57 -1.02 -2.65
N ASN A 138 -12.23 -1.51 -1.58
CA ASN A 138 -13.16 -2.63 -1.64
C ASN A 138 -14.62 -2.24 -1.95
N ASN A 139 -15.00 -0.97 -1.77
CA ASN A 139 -16.40 -0.52 -1.87
C ASN A 139 -16.86 -0.20 -3.30
N THR A 140 -15.97 -0.21 -4.29
CA THR A 140 -16.31 -0.04 -5.72
C THR A 140 -16.86 -1.33 -6.38
N LYS A 141 -17.24 -2.34 -5.59
CA LYS A 141 -17.76 -3.65 -6.07
C LYS A 141 -19.28 -3.84 -5.93
N SER A 142 -20.06 -2.82 -5.59
CA SER A 142 -21.52 -2.95 -5.45
C SER A 142 -22.27 -1.81 -6.14
N SER A 143 -22.17 -1.75 -7.47
CA SER A 143 -23.11 -1.05 -8.37
C SER A 143 -22.72 -1.43 -9.80
N ASN A 144 -23.31 -2.52 -10.29
CA ASN A 144 -23.63 -2.82 -11.70
C ASN A 144 -24.36 -4.16 -11.74
#